data_AF-A0A0N4VR53-F1
#
_entry.id   AF-A0A0N4VR53-F1
#
_cell.length_a   1.000
_cell.length_b   1.000
_cell.length_c   1.000
_cell.angle_alpha   90.00
_cell.angle_beta   90.00
_cell.angle_gamma   90.00
#
_symmetry.space_group_name_H-M   'P 1'
#
loop_
_entity.id
_entity.type
_entity.pdbx_description
1 polymer ?
#
loop_
_entity_poly.entity_id
_entity_poly.type
_entity_poly.pdbx_seq_one_letter_code
_entity_poly.pdbx_strand_id
1 'polypeptide(L)'
;MRCHYVKQVRALIVAVRLYTGRAVDVIAYSLGVPISRKAILGGQCVDTGEDLGRPLTKFIDTFVGIAGPNHGIALQFLGLSFPGCAVAPIPICNPETGLFSGICPIESRFLRDINAVSRYEGQKIYSIFSKTDQLVGYTVCNWVTTRVPGEDGEKVFENANHDQVWEGSFEVQRRMVTDHIIV
;
A
#
# COMPACT_ATOMS: atom_id res chain seq x y z
N MET A 1 -9.29 2.44 7.46
CA MET A 1 -8.30 3.47 7.08
C MET A 1 -8.95 4.82 7.18
N ARG A 2 -9.01 5.35 8.40
CA ARG A 2 -9.75 6.57 8.73
C ARG A 2 -9.03 7.82 8.24
N CYS A 3 -9.78 8.89 7.93
CA CYS A 3 -9.22 10.15 7.44
C CYS A 3 -8.13 10.72 8.36
N HIS A 4 -8.25 10.58 9.68
CA HIS A 4 -7.28 11.15 10.61
C HIS A 4 -5.88 10.55 10.44
N TYR A 5 -5.76 9.24 10.17
CA TYR A 5 -4.47 8.60 9.88
C TYR A 5 -3.89 9.10 8.55
N VAL A 6 -4.74 9.23 7.53
CA VAL A 6 -4.34 9.76 6.21
C VAL A 6 -3.81 11.18 6.34
N LYS A 7 -4.50 12.04 7.09
CA LYS A 7 -4.09 13.43 7.35
C LYS A 7 -2.78 13.50 8.11
N GLN A 8 -2.56 12.63 9.11
CA GLN A 8 -1.31 12.56 9.85
C GLN A 8 -0.12 12.21 8.93
N VAL A 9 -0.25 11.16 8.13
CA VAL A 9 0.81 10.76 7.17
C VAL A 9 1.06 11.86 6.13
N ARG A 10 -0.01 12.45 5.60
CA ARG A 10 0.09 13.55 4.64
C ARG A 10 0.80 14.77 5.23
N ALA A 11 0.47 15.15 6.46
CA ALA A 11 1.10 16.27 7.15
C ALA A 11 2.59 16.03 7.38
N LEU A 12 2.98 14.80 7.71
CA LEU A 12 4.39 14.42 7.85
C LEU A 12 5.15 14.55 6.53
N ILE A 13 4.61 14.01 5.44
CA ILE A 13 5.21 14.14 4.08
C ILE A 13 5.42 15.61 3.73
N VAL A 14 4.40 16.45 3.93
CA VAL A 14 4.47 17.88 3.64
C VAL A 14 5.50 18.57 4.55
N ALA A 15 5.53 18.26 5.84
CA ALA A 15 6.48 18.85 6.78
C ALA A 15 7.93 18.54 6.40
N VAL A 16 8.25 17.29 6.07
CA VAL A 16 9.60 16.87 5.64
C VAL A 16 9.99 17.55 4.33
N ARG A 17 9.08 17.60 3.35
CA ARG A 17 9.30 18.29 2.06
C ARG A 17 9.57 19.78 2.25
N LEU A 18 8.83 20.45 3.13
CA LEU A 18 9.00 21.88 3.39
C LEU A 18 10.28 22.17 4.18
N TYR A 19 10.62 21.32 5.14
CA TYR A 19 11.83 21.47 5.95
C TYR A 19 13.11 21.26 5.12
N THR A 20 13.15 20.22 4.29
CA THR A 20 14.34 19.86 3.51
C THR A 20 14.46 20.61 2.19
N GLY A 21 13.35 21.14 1.66
CA GLY A 21 13.32 21.73 0.32
C GLY A 21 13.41 20.72 -0.83
N ARG A 22 13.46 19.41 -0.54
CA ARG A 22 13.73 18.33 -1.52
C ARG A 22 12.53 17.38 -1.63
N ALA A 23 12.40 16.72 -2.78
CA ALA A 23 11.48 15.58 -2.90
C ALA A 23 11.80 14.53 -1.82
N VAL A 24 10.76 13.83 -1.36
CA VAL A 24 10.87 12.86 -0.27
C VAL A 24 10.70 11.44 -0.78
N ASP A 25 11.32 10.50 -0.09
CA ASP A 25 11.11 9.08 -0.29
C ASP A 25 10.16 8.56 0.79
N VAL A 26 9.21 7.70 0.39
CA VAL A 26 8.20 7.12 1.27
C VAL A 26 8.32 5.62 1.23
N ILE A 27 8.80 5.04 2.34
CA ILE A 27 8.78 3.60 2.57
C ILE A 27 7.61 3.31 3.50
N ALA A 28 6.64 2.52 3.03
CA ALA A 28 5.44 2.19 3.77
C ALA A 28 5.33 0.67 3.96
N TYR A 29 4.87 0.23 5.12
CA TYR A 29 4.75 -1.18 5.47
C TYR A 29 3.33 -1.55 5.89
N SER A 30 2.86 -2.73 5.46
CA SER A 30 1.57 -3.29 5.85
C SER A 30 0.42 -2.31 5.56
N LEU A 31 -0.48 -2.09 6.52
CA LEU A 31 -1.54 -1.07 6.45
C LEU A 31 -1.04 0.35 6.14
N GLY A 32 0.22 0.65 6.43
CA GLY A 32 0.84 1.92 6.07
C GLY A 32 0.86 2.17 4.56
N VAL A 33 0.89 1.12 3.73
CA VAL A 33 0.90 1.25 2.26
C VAL A 33 -0.38 1.91 1.76
N PRO A 34 -1.59 1.34 1.91
CA PRO A 34 -2.80 1.96 1.40
C PRO A 34 -3.12 3.31 2.09
N ILE A 35 -2.74 3.50 3.37
CA ILE A 35 -2.87 4.80 4.04
C ILE A 35 -1.97 5.86 3.38
N SER A 36 -0.71 5.53 3.12
CA SER A 36 0.26 6.45 2.50
C SER A 36 -0.11 6.74 1.06
N ARG A 37 -0.59 5.74 0.31
CA ARG A 37 -1.14 5.92 -1.03
C ARG A 37 -2.28 6.94 -1.01
N LYS A 38 -3.28 6.79 -0.13
CA LYS A 38 -4.34 7.81 -0.01
C LYS A 38 -3.81 9.19 0.41
N ALA A 39 -2.82 9.24 1.30
CA ALA A 39 -2.19 10.49 1.73
C ALA A 39 -1.49 11.21 0.58
N ILE A 40 -0.88 10.48 -0.36
CA ILE A 40 -0.22 11.02 -1.55
C ILE A 40 -1.25 11.40 -2.62
N LEU A 41 -2.25 10.54 -2.88
CA LEU A 41 -3.31 10.79 -3.86
C LEU A 41 -4.08 12.08 -3.55
N GLY A 42 -4.38 12.33 -2.27
CA GLY A 42 -5.21 13.44 -1.86
C GLY A 42 -6.68 13.25 -2.25
N GLY A 43 -7.31 14.33 -2.74
CA GLY A 43 -8.74 14.38 -2.98
C GLY A 43 -9.56 14.31 -1.68
N GLN A 44 -10.75 13.73 -1.72
CA GLN A 44 -11.60 13.63 -0.54
C GLN A 44 -11.27 12.38 0.30
N CYS A 45 -11.28 12.53 1.62
CA CYS A 45 -11.31 11.39 2.54
C CYS A 45 -12.57 10.54 2.30
N VAL A 46 -12.39 9.22 2.28
CA VAL A 46 -13.47 8.28 1.90
C VAL A 46 -14.59 8.23 2.95
N ASP A 47 -14.23 8.29 4.23
CA ASP A 47 -15.17 8.28 5.37
C ASP A 47 -15.77 9.65 5.68
N THR A 48 -14.96 10.71 5.70
CA THR A 48 -15.41 12.03 6.19
C THR A 48 -15.74 13.03 5.08
N GLY A 49 -15.30 12.78 3.84
CA GLY A 49 -15.41 13.74 2.74
C GLY A 49 -14.49 14.96 2.84
N GLU A 50 -13.67 15.05 3.90
CA GLU A 50 -12.73 16.16 4.08
C GLU A 50 -11.73 16.23 2.92
N ASP A 51 -11.43 17.44 2.45
CA ASP A 51 -10.50 17.66 1.35
C ASP A 51 -9.04 17.59 1.83
N LEU A 52 -8.29 16.64 1.29
CA LEU A 52 -6.84 16.50 1.48
C LEU A 52 -6.06 17.44 0.54
N GLY A 53 -6.71 17.98 -0.48
CA GLY A 53 -6.12 18.81 -1.53
C GLY A 53 -5.52 17.96 -2.67
N ARG A 54 -4.70 18.61 -3.49
CA ARG A 54 -4.14 17.99 -4.72
C ARG A 54 -3.14 16.86 -4.42
N PRO A 55 -2.91 15.94 -5.37
CA PRO A 55 -1.90 14.91 -5.23
C PRO A 55 -0.50 15.47 -4.91
N LEU A 56 0.26 14.77 -4.08
CA LEU A 56 1.65 15.09 -3.73
C LEU A 56 2.67 14.48 -4.67
N THR A 57 2.24 13.79 -5.73
CA THR A 57 3.07 13.02 -6.68
C THR A 57 4.38 13.72 -7.06
N LYS A 58 4.32 15.00 -7.42
CA LYS A 58 5.50 15.78 -7.84
C LYS A 58 6.54 16.02 -6.74
N PHE A 59 6.21 15.72 -5.50
CA PHE A 59 7.07 15.89 -4.33
C PHE A 59 7.57 14.56 -3.76
N ILE A 60 7.16 13.43 -4.34
CA ILE A 60 7.65 12.11 -3.97
C ILE A 60 8.64 11.66 -5.05
N ASP A 61 9.89 11.40 -4.64
CA ASP A 61 10.88 10.82 -5.53
C ASP A 61 10.60 9.33 -5.67
N THR A 62 10.78 8.57 -4.59
CA THR A 62 10.52 7.13 -4.56
C THR A 62 9.44 6.74 -3.55
N PHE A 63 8.52 5.87 -3.97
CA PHE A 63 7.57 5.17 -3.10
C PHE A 63 7.89 3.68 -3.08
N VAL A 64 8.05 3.10 -1.89
CA VAL A 64 8.26 1.66 -1.68
C VAL A 64 7.14 1.11 -0.79
N GLY A 65 6.29 0.26 -1.34
CA GLY A 65 5.25 -0.45 -0.60
C GLY A 65 5.71 -1.84 -0.18
N ILE A 66 5.72 -2.13 1.12
CA ILE A 66 6.19 -3.40 1.66
C ILE A 66 5.03 -4.13 2.31
N ALA A 67 4.72 -5.34 1.82
CA ALA A 67 3.60 -6.16 2.30
C ALA A 67 2.28 -5.37 2.43
N GLY A 68 1.99 -4.46 1.49
CA GLY A 68 0.77 -3.65 1.49
C GLY A 68 -0.46 -4.43 1.00
N PRO A 69 -1.63 -4.34 1.63
CA PRO A 69 -2.85 -4.95 1.12
C PRO A 69 -3.62 -4.01 0.17
N ASN A 70 -3.14 -3.79 -1.06
CA ASN A 70 -3.77 -2.88 -2.04
C ASN A 70 -5.06 -3.42 -2.65
N HIS A 71 -5.29 -4.73 -2.61
CA HIS A 71 -6.52 -5.39 -3.08
C HIS A 71 -7.19 -6.22 -1.95
N GLY A 72 -6.89 -5.87 -0.69
CA GLY A 72 -7.38 -6.57 0.49
C GLY A 72 -6.39 -7.62 1.02
N ILE A 73 -6.88 -8.51 1.90
CA ILE A 73 -6.07 -9.58 2.50
C ILE A 73 -6.53 -10.95 2.03
N ALA A 74 -5.59 -11.90 1.93
CA ALA A 74 -5.87 -13.30 1.68
C ALA A 74 -5.48 -14.16 2.88
N LEU A 75 -6.40 -15.00 3.33
CA LEU A 75 -6.10 -16.11 4.23
C LEU A 75 -5.37 -17.19 3.43
N GLN A 76 -4.18 -17.57 3.89
CA GLN A 76 -3.44 -18.70 3.35
C GLN A 76 -3.88 -19.98 4.08
N PHE A 77 -4.45 -20.94 3.35
CA PHE A 77 -4.84 -22.24 3.91
C PHE A 77 -4.50 -23.36 2.92
N LEU A 78 -3.68 -24.33 3.35
CA LEU A 78 -3.21 -25.47 2.53
C LEU A 78 -2.59 -25.04 1.18
N GLY A 79 -1.88 -23.91 1.14
CA GLY A 79 -1.25 -23.38 -0.08
C GLY A 79 -2.21 -22.68 -1.04
N LEU A 80 -3.50 -22.55 -0.68
CA LEU A 80 -4.49 -21.78 -1.43
C LEU A 80 -4.74 -20.43 -0.73
N SER A 81 -4.88 -19.38 -1.54
CA SER A 81 -5.23 -18.04 -1.09
C SER A 81 -6.74 -17.82 -1.19
N PHE A 82 -7.39 -17.49 -0.07
CA PHE A 82 -8.80 -17.15 -0.02
C PHE A 82 -8.99 -15.70 0.42
N PRO A 83 -9.91 -14.91 -0.18
CA PRO A 83 -10.17 -13.54 0.28
C PRO A 83 -10.56 -13.53 1.76
N GLY A 84 -9.69 -13.00 2.62
CA GLY A 84 -9.85 -13.10 4.08
C GLY A 84 -11.07 -12.34 4.59
N CYS A 85 -11.43 -11.27 3.86
CA CYS A 85 -12.62 -10.47 4.13
C CYS A 85 -13.93 -11.03 3.56
N ALA A 86 -13.92 -12.25 2.99
CA ALA A 86 -15.15 -12.97 2.62
C ALA A 86 -15.78 -13.71 3.81
N VAL A 87 -14.96 -14.13 4.78
CA VAL A 87 -15.33 -15.16 5.75
C VAL A 87 -15.35 -14.67 7.21
N ALA A 88 -14.71 -13.55 7.52
CA ALA A 88 -14.57 -13.06 8.89
C ALA A 88 -15.11 -11.62 9.03
N PRO A 89 -16.08 -11.35 9.92
CA PRO A 89 -16.57 -10.00 10.23
C PRO A 89 -15.59 -9.28 11.16
N ILE A 90 -14.34 -9.13 10.72
CA ILE A 90 -13.30 -8.40 11.45
C ILE A 90 -13.33 -6.92 11.05
N PRO A 91 -13.09 -5.97 11.99
CA PRO A 91 -13.20 -4.53 11.71
C PRO A 91 -12.33 -4.03 10.54
N ILE A 92 -11.21 -4.69 10.28
CA ILE A 92 -10.32 -4.38 9.15
C ILE A 92 -10.99 -4.63 7.79
N CYS A 93 -12.01 -5.48 7.70
CA CYS A 93 -12.77 -5.81 6.49
C CYS A 93 -13.96 -4.88 6.22
N ASN A 94 -13.95 -3.67 6.77
CA ASN A 94 -15.00 -2.68 6.55
C ASN A 94 -15.15 -2.33 5.04
N PRO A 95 -16.36 -2.30 4.46
CA PRO A 95 -16.57 -2.02 3.03
C PRO A 95 -16.38 -0.55 2.64
N GLU A 96 -16.35 0.38 3.59
CA GLU A 96 -16.07 1.80 3.31
C GLU A 96 -14.57 2.08 3.41
N THR A 97 -13.98 1.88 4.60
CA THR A 97 -12.58 2.26 4.88
C THR A 97 -11.64 1.09 5.10
N GLY A 98 -12.11 -0.15 5.01
CA GLY A 98 -11.32 -1.34 5.30
C GLY A 98 -10.68 -1.97 4.06
N LEU A 99 -10.30 -3.22 4.23
CA LEU A 99 -9.67 -4.11 3.25
C LEU A 99 -10.67 -5.09 2.64
N PHE A 100 -11.97 -4.74 2.62
CA PHE A 100 -13.00 -5.59 2.07
C PHE A 100 -12.68 -5.97 0.61
N SER A 101 -12.66 -7.28 0.34
CA SER A 101 -12.44 -7.88 -0.98
C SER A 101 -13.21 -9.20 -1.15
N GLY A 102 -14.22 -9.43 -0.29
CA GLY A 102 -14.84 -10.74 -0.10
C GLY A 102 -15.78 -11.22 -1.21
N ILE A 103 -16.18 -10.34 -2.13
CA ILE A 103 -17.06 -10.65 -3.27
C ILE A 103 -16.37 -10.13 -4.53
N CYS A 104 -15.34 -10.82 -4.99
CA CYS A 104 -14.59 -10.40 -6.18
C CYS A 104 -15.53 -10.11 -7.38
N PRO A 105 -15.34 -9.00 -8.11
CA PRO A 105 -14.25 -8.00 -8.03
C PRO A 105 -14.58 -6.79 -7.13
N ILE A 106 -15.56 -6.89 -6.23
CA ILE A 106 -15.99 -5.78 -5.38
C ILE A 106 -15.01 -5.59 -4.22
N GLU A 107 -14.39 -4.42 -4.19
CA GLU A 107 -13.51 -3.98 -3.11
C GLU A 107 -14.16 -2.86 -2.27
N SER A 108 -13.57 -2.60 -1.10
CA SER A 108 -13.96 -1.46 -0.27
C SER A 108 -13.89 -0.14 -1.05
N ARG A 109 -14.69 0.85 -0.66
CA ARG A 109 -14.66 2.17 -1.28
C ARG A 109 -13.25 2.79 -1.22
N PHE A 110 -12.53 2.56 -0.12
CA PHE A 110 -11.15 3.03 0.02
C PHE A 110 -10.19 2.37 -0.96
N LEU A 111 -10.23 1.04 -1.09
CA LEU A 111 -9.35 0.33 -2.04
C LEU A 111 -9.65 0.74 -3.48
N ARG A 112 -10.94 0.86 -3.84
CA ARG A 112 -11.36 1.37 -5.15
C ARG A 112 -10.86 2.79 -5.42
N ASP A 113 -10.89 3.66 -4.42
CA ASP A 113 -10.42 5.03 -4.54
C ASP A 113 -8.91 5.11 -4.81
N ILE A 114 -8.09 4.41 -4.02
CA ILE A 114 -6.63 4.42 -4.22
C ILE A 114 -6.19 3.68 -5.49
N ASN A 115 -7.00 2.75 -6.01
CA ASN A 115 -6.71 2.00 -7.23
C ASN A 115 -7.34 2.61 -8.50
N ALA A 116 -8.15 3.67 -8.38
CA ALA A 116 -8.79 4.34 -9.52
C ALA A 116 -7.80 5.12 -10.40
N VAL A 117 -6.64 5.46 -9.86
CA VAL A 117 -5.56 6.17 -10.55
C VAL A 117 -4.28 5.35 -10.38
N SER A 118 -3.48 5.24 -11.43
CA SER A 118 -2.16 4.60 -11.38
C SER A 118 -1.04 5.64 -11.36
N ARG A 119 0.12 5.26 -10.82
CA ARG A 119 1.37 6.04 -10.88
C ARG A 119 1.37 7.39 -10.17
N TYR A 120 0.48 7.63 -9.21
CA TYR A 120 0.47 8.89 -8.46
C TYR A 120 1.37 8.85 -7.23
N GLU A 121 1.86 7.68 -6.84
CA GLU A 121 2.59 7.44 -5.60
C GLU A 121 3.97 8.13 -5.60
N GLY A 122 4.62 8.28 -6.76
CA GLY A 122 5.89 8.99 -6.89
C GLY A 122 6.48 8.89 -8.29
N GLN A 123 7.71 9.38 -8.47
CA GLN A 123 8.44 9.24 -9.74
C GLN A 123 8.90 7.79 -9.98
N LYS A 124 9.28 7.12 -8.89
CA LYS A 124 9.62 5.70 -8.81
C LYS A 124 8.71 4.99 -7.83
N ILE A 125 8.19 3.83 -8.22
CA ILE A 125 7.21 3.08 -7.43
C ILE A 125 7.66 1.62 -7.39
N TYR A 126 7.83 1.08 -6.19
CA TYR A 126 8.25 -0.30 -6.00
C TYR A 126 7.36 -1.02 -4.99
N SER A 127 7.28 -2.34 -5.15
CA SER A 127 6.65 -3.22 -4.16
C SER A 127 7.60 -4.31 -3.67
N ILE A 128 7.50 -4.66 -2.39
CA ILE A 128 8.24 -5.76 -1.78
C ILE A 128 7.25 -6.65 -1.04
N PHE A 129 7.20 -7.95 -1.35
CA PHE A 129 6.24 -8.87 -0.73
C PHE A 129 6.72 -10.32 -0.74
N SER A 130 6.00 -11.19 -0.03
CA SER A 130 6.20 -12.63 -0.10
C SER A 130 4.97 -13.38 -0.61
N LYS A 131 5.20 -14.50 -1.29
CA LYS A 131 4.14 -15.47 -1.65
C LYS A 131 3.57 -16.20 -0.44
N THR A 132 4.24 -16.15 0.71
CA THR A 132 3.88 -16.88 1.94
C THR A 132 3.58 -15.96 3.12
N ASP A 133 3.34 -14.67 2.85
CA ASP A 133 2.91 -13.72 3.86
C ASP A 133 1.62 -14.22 4.55
N GLN A 134 1.69 -14.51 5.84
CA GLN A 134 0.61 -15.12 6.61
C GLN A 134 -0.49 -14.13 6.99
N LEU A 135 -0.28 -12.82 6.87
CA LEU A 135 -1.24 -11.79 7.27
C LEU A 135 -1.93 -11.14 6.07
N VAL A 136 -1.14 -10.70 5.09
CA VAL A 136 -1.65 -10.05 3.88
C VAL A 136 -1.96 -11.08 2.81
N GLY A 137 -1.21 -12.19 2.78
CA GLY A 137 -1.32 -13.19 1.73
C GLY A 137 -0.70 -12.74 0.41
N TYR A 138 -0.82 -13.60 -0.60
CA TYR A 138 -0.24 -13.34 -1.91
C TYR A 138 -1.26 -12.82 -2.92
N THR A 139 -2.29 -13.63 -3.22
CA THR A 139 -3.28 -13.30 -4.26
C THR A 139 -4.68 -13.12 -3.70
N VAL A 140 -5.33 -12.02 -4.08
CA VAL A 140 -6.74 -11.73 -3.80
C VAL A 140 -7.45 -11.44 -5.11
N CYS A 141 -8.54 -12.15 -5.42
CA CYS A 141 -9.33 -11.92 -6.64
C CYS A 141 -8.50 -11.95 -7.95
N ASN A 142 -7.53 -12.85 -8.07
CA ASN A 142 -6.55 -12.96 -9.17
C ASN A 142 -5.53 -11.81 -9.27
N TRP A 143 -5.52 -10.88 -8.32
CA TRP A 143 -4.51 -9.82 -8.20
C TRP A 143 -3.45 -10.24 -7.19
N VAL A 144 -2.18 -9.91 -7.47
CA VAL A 144 -1.16 -9.89 -6.42
C VAL A 144 -1.45 -8.69 -5.54
N THR A 145 -1.95 -8.93 -4.32
CA THR A 145 -2.58 -7.86 -3.52
C THR A 145 -1.61 -6.75 -3.13
N THR A 146 -0.31 -7.03 -3.08
CA THR A 146 0.71 -6.05 -2.70
C THR A 146 1.22 -5.18 -3.83
N ARG A 147 1.00 -5.56 -5.09
CA ARG A 147 1.44 -4.71 -6.19
C ARG A 147 0.75 -3.36 -6.15
N VAL A 148 1.52 -2.32 -6.47
CA VAL A 148 0.98 -0.98 -6.65
C VAL A 148 0.70 -0.80 -8.15
N PRO A 149 -0.49 -0.33 -8.55
CA PRO A 149 -0.84 -0.15 -9.96
C PRO A 149 0.16 0.74 -10.72
N GLY A 150 0.85 0.14 -11.69
CA GLY A 150 1.84 0.83 -12.51
C GLY A 150 3.20 1.01 -11.85
N GLU A 151 3.54 0.16 -10.87
CA GLU A 151 4.89 0.13 -10.29
C GLU A 151 6.00 -0.07 -11.33
N ASP A 152 7.17 0.49 -11.05
CA ASP A 152 8.39 0.36 -11.84
C ASP A 152 9.10 -0.98 -11.59
N GLY A 153 8.78 -1.65 -10.47
CA GLY A 153 9.04 -3.08 -10.30
C GLY A 153 8.93 -3.58 -8.86
N GLU A 154 9.38 -4.82 -8.65
CA GLU A 154 9.08 -5.55 -7.42
C GLU A 154 10.22 -6.45 -6.94
N LYS A 155 10.27 -6.67 -5.62
CA LYS A 155 11.03 -7.74 -4.97
C LYS A 155 10.08 -8.75 -4.37
N VAL A 156 10.21 -10.01 -4.79
CA VAL A 156 9.37 -11.12 -4.33
C VAL A 156 10.20 -12.11 -3.52
N PHE A 157 9.78 -12.38 -2.29
CA PHE A 157 10.31 -13.46 -1.47
C PHE A 157 9.46 -14.71 -1.65
N GLU A 158 10.08 -15.84 -1.98
CA GLU A 158 9.36 -17.12 -2.08
C GLU A 158 8.84 -17.59 -0.72
N ASN A 159 9.67 -17.46 0.33
CA ASN A 159 9.34 -17.92 1.68
C ASN A 159 9.77 -16.90 2.74
N ALA A 160 8.87 -16.00 3.11
CA ALA A 160 9.06 -15.03 4.18
C ALA A 160 7.71 -14.67 4.79
N ASN A 161 7.63 -14.69 6.12
CA ASN A 161 6.46 -14.22 6.84
C ASN A 161 6.35 -12.68 6.76
N HIS A 162 5.23 -12.11 7.21
CA HIS A 162 4.92 -10.68 7.12
C HIS A 162 6.04 -9.77 7.66
N ASP A 163 6.62 -10.11 8.81
CA ASP A 163 7.67 -9.31 9.47
C ASP A 163 9.03 -9.53 8.79
N GLN A 164 9.31 -10.77 8.36
CA GLN A 164 10.55 -11.12 7.64
C GLN A 164 10.68 -10.40 6.30
N VAL A 165 9.57 -10.10 5.61
CA VAL A 165 9.60 -9.30 4.38
C VAL A 165 10.13 -7.89 4.67
N TRP A 166 9.74 -7.29 5.80
CA TRP A 166 10.24 -5.99 6.22
C TRP A 166 11.71 -6.04 6.63
N GLU A 167 12.05 -6.93 7.57
CA GLU A 167 13.39 -7.02 8.15
C GLU A 167 14.44 -7.50 7.13
N GLY A 168 14.05 -8.44 6.27
CA GLY A 168 14.93 -9.05 5.26
C GLY A 168 15.15 -8.20 4.01
N SER A 169 14.51 -7.02 3.91
CA SER A 169 14.56 -6.20 2.70
C SER A 169 15.25 -4.84 2.88
N PHE A 170 15.88 -4.53 4.02
CA PHE A 170 16.49 -3.20 4.24
C PHE A 170 17.48 -2.77 3.15
N GLU A 171 18.33 -3.67 2.67
CA GLU A 171 19.27 -3.32 1.59
C GLU A 171 18.53 -3.10 0.26
N VAL A 172 17.49 -3.89 -0.04
CA VAL A 172 16.65 -3.69 -1.24
C VAL A 172 15.92 -2.35 -1.15
N GLN A 173 15.33 -2.03 0.00
CA GLN A 173 14.69 -0.74 0.28
C GLN A 173 15.67 0.42 0.04
N ARG A 174 16.89 0.31 0.59
CA ARG A 174 17.94 1.31 0.41
C ARG A 174 18.26 1.51 -1.07
N ARG A 175 18.52 0.43 -1.82
CA ARG A 175 18.88 0.48 -3.25
C ARG A 175 17.75 1.01 -4.13
N MET A 176 16.50 0.67 -3.82
CA MET A 176 15.33 1.23 -4.51
C MET A 176 15.27 2.75 -4.35
N VAL A 177 15.57 3.26 -3.15
CA VAL A 177 15.49 4.69 -2.85
C VAL A 177 16.73 5.47 -3.31
N THR A 178 17.95 4.92 -3.14
CA THR A 178 19.18 5.64 -3.46
C THR A 178 19.62 5.51 -4.92
N ASP A 179 19.35 4.37 -5.54
CA ASP A 179 19.88 4.02 -6.86
C ASP A 179 18.78 3.71 -7.89
N HIS A 180 17.51 3.66 -7.46
CA HIS A 180 16.34 3.35 -8.31
C HIS A 180 16.45 2.02 -9.06
N ILE A 181 17.05 1.01 -8.42
CA ILE A 181 17.19 -0.33 -8.97
C ILE A 181 16.49 -1.40 -8.13
N ILE A 182 16.13 -2.49 -8.80
CA ILE A 182 15.54 -3.68 -8.22
C ILE A 182 16.65 -4.72 -8.03
N VAL A 183 16.76 -5.30 -6.83
CA VAL A 183 17.84 -6.24 -6.44
C VAL A 183 17.23 -7.51 -5.83
#